data_AF-A0A3D5DXT0-F1
#
_entry.id   AF-A0A3D5DXT0-F1
#
_cell.length_a   1.000
_cell.length_b   1.000
_cell.length_c   1.000
_cell.angle_alpha   90.00
_cell.angle_beta   90.00
_cell.angle_gamma   90.00
#
_symmetry.space_group_name_H-M   'P 1'
#
loop_
_entity.id
_entity.type
_entity.pdbx_description
1 polymer ?
#
loop_
_entity_poly.entity_id
_entity_poly.type
_entity_poly.pdbx_seq_one_letter_code
_entity_poly.pdbx_strand_id
1 'polypeptide(L)'
;MPTVGVDLAAEPEATAVARVEWLPGRALVRDVTWGADDAMVLAEVAEADKVGIDCPLGCPDIFVVAHQVGPVTVPRRIEDRGWRRSLTCA
;
A
#
# COMPACT_ATOMS: atom_id res chain seq x y z
N MET A 1 17.80 -8.53 3.39
CA MET A 1 16.42 -8.72 2.89
C MET A 1 15.73 -7.35 2.94
N PRO A 2 15.54 -6.66 1.81
CA PRO A 2 14.73 -5.44 1.76
C PRO A 2 13.24 -5.72 1.93
N THR A 3 12.59 -4.96 2.80
CA THR A 3 11.13 -4.90 2.90
C THR A 3 10.66 -3.47 2.74
N VAL A 4 9.43 -3.29 2.28
CA VAL A 4 8.81 -1.98 2.16
C VAL A 4 7.59 -1.91 3.08
N GLY A 5 7.49 -0.84 3.86
CA GLY A 5 6.27 -0.47 4.58
C GLY A 5 5.57 0.65 3.82
N VAL A 6 4.27 0.52 3.60
CA VAL A 6 3.42 1.55 2.98
C VAL A 6 2.36 1.95 3.99
N ASP A 7 2.33 3.22 4.38
CA ASP A 7 1.19 3.84 5.06
C ASP A 7 0.33 4.52 4.00
N LEU A 8 -0.72 3.83 3.59
CA LEU A 8 -1.51 4.14 2.42
C LEU A 8 -2.71 5.00 2.79
N ALA A 9 -2.78 6.20 2.22
CA ALA A 9 -3.91 7.10 2.38
C ALA A 9 -4.75 7.21 1.09
N ALA A 10 -5.90 7.89 1.21
CA ALA A 10 -6.76 8.18 0.08
C ALA A 10 -6.12 9.15 -0.94
N GLU A 11 -5.15 9.97 -0.51
CA GLU A 11 -4.45 10.96 -1.34
C GLU A 11 -2.94 10.68 -1.30
N PRO A 12 -2.20 10.81 -2.43
CA PRO A 12 -0.76 10.58 -2.48
C PRO A 12 0.02 11.41 -1.46
N GLU A 13 -0.36 12.68 -1.28
CA GLU A 13 0.27 13.64 -0.35
C GLU A 13 0.30 13.13 1.10
N ALA A 14 -0.63 12.26 1.47
CA ALA A 14 -0.74 11.64 2.79
C ALA A 14 -0.24 10.19 2.81
N THR A 15 0.28 9.67 1.69
CA THR A 15 0.84 8.32 1.59
C THR A 15 2.34 8.37 1.82
N ALA A 16 2.85 7.44 2.63
CA ALA A 16 4.27 7.30 2.91
C ALA A 16 4.78 5.90 2.61
N VAL A 17 6.03 5.81 2.15
CA VAL A 17 6.73 4.56 1.85
C VAL A 17 8.07 4.54 2.57
N ALA A 18 8.35 3.46 3.30
CA ALA A 18 9.59 3.26 4.04
C ALA A 18 10.30 1.98 3.59
N ARG A 19 11.55 2.09 3.14
CA ARG A 19 12.39 0.94 2.82
C ARG A 19 13.18 0.52 4.05
N VAL A 20 13.07 -0.75 4.42
CA VAL A 20 13.72 -1.33 5.59
C VAL A 20 14.65 -2.46 5.15
N GLU A 21 15.90 -2.40 5.57
CA GLU A 21 16.83 -3.50 5.43
C GLU A 21 16.93 -4.31 6.73
N TRP A 22 16.69 -5.61 6.62
CA TRP A 22 16.86 -6.54 7.72
C TRP A 22 18.25 -7.15 7.74
N LEU A 23 18.89 -7.01 8.90
CA LEU A 23 20.20 -7.56 9.22
C LEU A 23 20.05 -8.48 10.44
N PRO A 24 21.06 -9.33 10.75
CA PRO A 24 21.00 -10.16 11.95
C PRO A 24 20.75 -9.33 13.21
N GLY A 25 19.61 -9.57 13.85
CA GLY A 25 19.20 -8.91 15.10
C GLY A 25 18.81 -7.43 15.01
N ARG A 26 18.69 -6.84 13.81
CA ARG A 26 18.30 -5.42 13.66
C ARG A 26 17.59 -5.11 12.35
N ALA A 27 16.79 -4.06 12.37
CA ALA A 27 16.22 -3.42 11.19
C ALA A 27 16.83 -2.02 11.01
N LEU A 28 17.10 -1.65 9.76
CA LEU A 28 17.54 -0.30 9.40
C LEU A 28 16.57 0.30 8.40
N VAL A 29 15.96 1.44 8.76
CA VAL A 29 15.21 2.25 7.80
C VAL A 29 16.24 2.93 6.88
N ARG A 30 16.21 2.58 5.61
CA ARG A 30 17.14 3.07 4.59
C ARG A 30 16.66 4.34 3.92
N ASP A 31 15.37 4.41 3.67
CA ASP A 31 14.73 5.57 3.06
C ASP A 31 13.27 5.70 3.51
N VAL A 32 12.78 6.94 3.53
CA VAL A 32 11.37 7.26 3.78
C VAL A 32 10.95 8.35 2.81
N THR A 33 9.98 8.04 1.97
CA THR A 33 9.39 8.99 1.03
C THR A 33 7.95 9.31 1.45
N TRP A 34 7.63 10.61 1.48
CA TRP A 34 6.29 11.14 1.72
C TRP A 34 5.70 11.64 0.40
N GLY A 35 4.38 11.63 0.27
CA GLY A 35 3.74 12.09 -0.96
C GLY A 35 3.80 11.04 -2.08
N ALA A 36 3.87 9.76 -1.73
CA ALA A 36 4.08 8.69 -2.70
C ALA A 36 2.80 8.43 -3.51
N ASP A 37 2.91 8.58 -4.83
CA ASP A 37 1.85 8.19 -5.77
C ASP A 37 1.88 6.68 -6.07
N ASP A 38 0.87 6.22 -6.80
CA ASP A 38 0.73 4.79 -7.11
C ASP A 38 1.91 4.24 -7.89
N ALA A 39 2.51 5.02 -8.80
CA ALA A 39 3.64 4.59 -9.61
C ALA A 39 4.88 4.36 -8.73
N MET A 40 5.12 5.26 -7.77
CA MET A 40 6.19 5.14 -6.80
C MET A 40 5.97 3.95 -5.86
N VAL A 41 4.76 3.80 -5.32
CA VAL A 41 4.42 2.66 -4.45
C VAL A 41 4.66 1.34 -5.19
N LEU A 42 4.18 1.23 -6.44
CA LEU A 42 4.37 0.02 -7.25
C LEU A 42 5.85 -0.27 -7.56
N ALA A 43 6.66 0.77 -7.81
CA ALA A 43 8.09 0.61 -8.03
C ALA A 43 8.81 0.08 -6.77
N GLU A 44 8.49 0.62 -5.59
CA GLU A 44 9.07 0.16 -4.32
C GLU A 44 8.63 -1.27 -3.98
N VAL A 45 7.36 -1.59 -4.21
CA VAL A 45 6.79 -2.93 -4.01
C VAL A 45 7.46 -3.98 -4.91
N ALA A 46 7.75 -3.64 -6.17
CA ALA A 46 8.36 -4.56 -7.12
C ALA A 46 9.79 -4.98 -6.73
N GLU A 47 10.51 -4.11 -6.02
CA GLU A 47 11.91 -4.32 -5.61
C GLU A 47 12.03 -4.88 -4.17
N ALA A 48 10.92 -5.12 -3.49
CA ALA A 48 10.90 -5.58 -2.10
C ALA A 48 10.67 -7.09 -1.99
N ASP A 49 11.38 -7.76 -1.08
CA ASP A 49 11.14 -9.18 -0.81
C ASP A 49 9.80 -9.40 -0.09
N LYS A 50 9.38 -8.42 0.73
CA LYS A 50 8.09 -8.37 1.39
C LYS A 50 7.59 -6.94 1.52
N VAL A 51 6.27 -6.80 1.51
CA VAL A 51 5.59 -5.52 1.67
C VAL A 51 4.59 -5.62 2.83
N GLY A 52 4.68 -4.67 3.76
CA GLY A 52 3.63 -4.40 4.73
C GLY A 52 2.82 -3.19 4.26
N ILE A 53 1.49 -3.34 4.20
CA ILE A 53 0.57 -2.25 3.85
C ILE A 53 -0.25 -1.96 5.10
N ASP A 54 -0.06 -0.78 5.67
CA ASP A 54 -1.02 -0.17 6.58
C ASP A 54 -1.95 0.68 5.71
N CYS A 55 -3.22 0.34 5.70
CA CYS A 55 -4.22 1.10 4.96
C CYS A 55 -5.47 1.09 5.82
N PRO A 56 -6.17 2.23 5.97
CA PRO A 56 -7.49 2.27 6.57
C PRO A 56 -8.51 1.71 5.56
N LEU A 57 -8.27 0.48 5.08
CA LEU A 57 -9.33 -0.34 4.52
C LEU A 57 -10.30 -0.51 5.68
N GLY A 58 -11.48 0.10 5.58
CA GLY A 58 -12.58 -0.20 6.49
C GLY A 58 -12.71 -1.71 6.51
N CYS A 59 -12.40 -2.31 7.66
CA CYS A 59 -12.23 -3.76 7.81
C CYS A 59 -13.22 -4.54 6.94
N PRO A 60 -12.81 -5.46 6.04
CA PRO A 60 -13.68 -5.71 4.90
C PRO A 60 -14.02 -7.19 4.75
N ASP A 61 -15.27 -7.54 5.04
CA ASP A 61 -15.87 -8.70 4.37
C ASP A 61 -15.77 -8.48 2.85
N ILE A 62 -16.00 -7.27 2.34
CA ILE A 62 -16.08 -7.02 0.89
C ILE A 62 -14.72 -7.15 0.16
N PHE A 63 -13.65 -6.50 0.63
CA PHE A 63 -12.30 -6.58 0.03
C PHE A 63 -11.65 -7.95 0.21
N VAL A 64 -11.77 -8.59 1.39
CA VAL A 64 -11.24 -9.96 1.58
C VAL A 64 -12.02 -10.95 0.72
N VAL A 65 -13.36 -10.88 0.69
CA VAL A 65 -14.19 -11.75 -0.17
C VAL A 65 -13.91 -11.50 -1.65
N ALA A 66 -13.78 -10.24 -2.07
CA ALA A 66 -13.50 -9.92 -3.47
C ALA A 66 -12.19 -10.55 -3.95
N HIS A 67 -11.13 -10.55 -3.14
CA HIS A 67 -9.86 -11.19 -3.48
C HIS A 67 -9.85 -12.72 -3.29
N GLN A 68 -10.72 -13.29 -2.46
CA GLN A 68 -10.85 -14.75 -2.31
C GLN A 68 -11.48 -15.42 -3.53
N VAL A 69 -12.38 -14.74 -4.25
CA VAL A 69 -13.13 -15.31 -5.38
C VAL A 69 -12.36 -15.23 -6.71
N GLY A 70 -11.22 -14.54 -6.73
CA GLY A 70 -10.35 -14.42 -7.90
C GLY A 70 -9.85 -12.99 -8.12
N PRO A 71 -9.29 -12.67 -9.29
CA PRO A 71 -8.80 -11.33 -9.60
C PRO A 71 -9.94 -10.32 -9.53
N VAL A 72 -9.83 -9.35 -8.64
CA VAL A 72 -10.76 -8.22 -8.59
C VAL A 72 -10.57 -7.39 -9.85
N THR A 73 -11.65 -7.21 -10.61
CA THR A 73 -11.60 -6.35 -11.80
C THR A 73 -11.56 -4.90 -11.34
N VAL A 74 -10.38 -4.30 -11.44
CA VAL A 74 -10.17 -2.88 -11.13
C VAL A 74 -10.70 -2.05 -12.31
N PRO A 75 -11.57 -1.05 -12.08
CA PRO A 75 -12.00 -0.15 -13.14
C PRO A 75 -10.80 0.52 -13.84
N ARG A 76 -10.81 0.57 -15.18
CA ARG A 76 -9.70 1.08 -16.01
C ARG A 76 -9.32 2.55 -15.78
N ARG A 77 -10.19 3.32 -15.12
CA ARG A 77 -9.98 4.70 -14.73
C ARG A 77 -10.57 4.87 -13.35
N ILE A 78 -9.71 4.84 -12.34
CA ILE A 78 -10.07 5.27 -11.01
C ILE A 78 -9.86 6.78 -11.01
N GLU A 79 -10.93 7.57 -10.92
CA GLU A 79 -10.80 8.93 -10.41
C GLU A 79 -10.50 8.76 -8.91
N ASP A 80 -9.20 8.79 -8.57
CA ASP A 80 -8.56 8.25 -7.36
C ASP A 80 -9.36 8.41 -6.06
N ARG A 81 -10.02 9.55 -5.89
CA ARG A 81 -10.69 9.92 -4.64
C ARG A 81 -11.96 9.13 -4.33
N GLY A 82 -12.82 8.93 -5.33
CA GLY A 82 -14.17 8.39 -5.09
C GLY A 82 -14.15 6.91 -4.70
N TRP A 83 -13.31 6.16 -5.39
CA TRP A 83 -13.11 4.74 -5.16
C TRP A 83 -12.40 4.45 -3.84
N ARG A 84 -11.29 5.15 -3.54
CA ARG A 84 -10.54 4.95 -2.29
C ARG A 84 -11.41 5.22 -1.06
N ARG A 85 -12.23 6.28 -1.07
CA ARG A 85 -13.19 6.56 0.01
C ARG A 85 -14.22 5.47 0.21
N SER A 86 -14.64 4.79 -0.84
CA SER A 86 -15.63 3.71 -0.73
C SER A 86 -15.09 2.48 0.01
N LEU A 87 -13.77 2.38 0.16
CA LEU A 87 -13.08 1.29 0.83
C LEU A 87 -12.72 1.60 2.29
N THR A 88 -12.91 2.84 2.76
CA THR A 88 -12.61 3.27 4.14
C THR A 88 -13.87 3.19 5.00
N CYS A 89 -13.74 2.78 6.28
CA CYS A 89 -14.85 2.87 7.23
C CYS A 89 -15.17 4.34 7.54
N ALA A 90 -16.45 4.62 7.80
CA ALA A 90 -16.90 5.96 8.20
C ALA A 90 -16.24 6.44 9.50
#